data_AF-A0A7J4M829-F1
#
_entry.id   AF-A0A7J4M829-F1
#
_cell.length_a   1.000
_cell.length_b   1.000
_cell.length_c   1.000
_cell.angle_alpha   90.00
_cell.angle_beta   90.00
_cell.angle_gamma   90.00
#
_symmetry.space_group_name_H-M   'P 1'
#
loop_
_entity.id
_entity.type
_entity.pdbx_description
1 polymer ?
#
loop_
_entity_poly.entity_id
_entity_poly.type
_entity_poly.pdbx_seq_one_letter_code
_entity_poly.pdbx_strand_id
1 'polypeptide(L)'
;GVPLMELVTEPKTFEDAEIAAKGASIFAKEFQLVLWYLGVSEANMEKGEMRVEANISVSEDKNKLGTKVEVKNLNSFKSVEKAIKFELDRMIELLENGKKIEIIQETRGWDEEKQKTFSQRKKESSQDYRYFPEPDLPKMRLHEAFDLEKMKKELPELPQAKRLRYKNDFGIKDEDIESYINDKELGSWFEEIAKILNDKDKVKIASNYITSDYLGLKKNNPNTKITKTQNFAELINLLANNKISSRAAKNILAMIIVKDESPLKIATEKGLLQKNDEGEIKSLVEKIIAKNPEVVATYKTGKENAIMSLVGKIIKESKGSANPQIVVNLLKDLLK
;
A
#
# COMPACT_ATOMS: atom_id res chain seq x y z
N GLY A 1 -15.96 2.15 33.13
CA GLY A 1 -14.68 1.75 32.50
C GLY A 1 -14.56 2.38 31.13
N VAL A 2 -13.43 2.21 30.45
CA VAL A 2 -13.29 2.57 29.02
C VAL A 2 -14.11 1.58 28.19
N PRO A 3 -14.88 2.02 27.17
CA PRO A 3 -15.62 1.11 26.29
C PRO A 3 -14.68 0.14 25.57
N LEU A 4 -15.04 -1.14 25.56
CA LEU A 4 -14.30 -2.21 24.87
C LEU A 4 -15.26 -3.02 23.99
N MET A 5 -14.72 -3.58 22.91
CA MET A 5 -15.41 -4.51 22.02
C MET A 5 -14.55 -5.77 21.91
N GLU A 6 -15.16 -6.93 22.14
CA GLU A 6 -14.51 -8.22 21.93
C GLU A 6 -15.07 -8.86 20.65
N LEU A 7 -14.18 -9.17 19.70
CA LEU A 7 -14.52 -9.93 18.50
C LEU A 7 -13.91 -11.33 18.61
N VAL A 8 -14.75 -12.33 18.86
CA VAL A 8 -14.36 -13.74 18.83
C VAL A 8 -14.72 -14.34 17.49
N THR A 9 -13.74 -14.88 16.78
CA THR A 9 -13.95 -15.53 15.47
C THR A 9 -14.16 -17.02 15.61
N GLU A 10 -14.84 -17.63 14.64
CA GLU A 10 -14.81 -19.08 14.46
C GLU A 10 -13.39 -19.57 14.12
N PRO A 11 -13.03 -20.81 14.48
CA PRO A 11 -11.74 -21.38 14.10
C PRO A 11 -11.66 -21.61 12.58
N LYS A 12 -10.56 -21.20 11.96
CA LYS A 12 -10.26 -21.47 10.55
C LYS A 12 -9.11 -22.46 10.43
N THR A 13 -9.33 -23.57 9.73
CA THR A 13 -8.29 -24.57 9.45
C THR A 13 -7.46 -24.16 8.25
N PHE A 14 -6.14 -24.37 8.36
CA PHE A 14 -5.15 -24.18 7.31
C PHE A 14 -4.30 -25.44 7.20
N GLU A 15 -3.73 -25.69 6.02
CA GLU A 15 -2.85 -26.86 5.81
C GLU A 15 -1.39 -26.58 6.16
N ASP A 16 -1.03 -25.30 6.32
CA ASP A 16 0.35 -24.86 6.53
C ASP A 16 0.43 -23.79 7.63
N ALA A 17 1.45 -23.90 8.47
CA ALA A 17 1.67 -23.03 9.63
C ALA A 17 2.03 -21.60 9.24
N GLU A 18 2.79 -21.41 8.14
CA GLU A 18 3.14 -20.09 7.62
C GLU A 18 1.89 -19.36 7.11
N ILE A 19 1.03 -20.07 6.37
CA ILE A 19 -0.24 -19.52 5.87
C ILE A 19 -1.17 -19.17 7.04
N ALA A 20 -1.28 -20.02 8.06
CA ALA A 20 -2.09 -19.75 9.24
C ALA A 20 -1.62 -18.50 9.98
N ALA A 21 -0.31 -18.39 10.23
CA ALA A 21 0.31 -17.25 10.90
C ALA A 21 0.10 -15.94 10.13
N LYS A 22 0.39 -15.94 8.83
CA LYS A 22 0.16 -14.80 7.95
C LYS A 22 -1.31 -14.43 7.87
N GLY A 23 -2.19 -15.41 7.73
CA GLY A 23 -3.64 -15.21 7.66
C GLY A 23 -4.18 -14.51 8.91
N ALA A 24 -3.74 -14.90 10.10
CA ALA A 24 -4.13 -14.26 11.36
C ALA A 24 -3.63 -12.81 11.45
N SER A 25 -2.37 -12.55 11.06
CA SER A 25 -1.79 -11.21 10.99
C SER A 25 -2.52 -10.30 9.99
N ILE A 26 -2.84 -10.80 8.80
CA ILE A 26 -3.61 -10.11 7.77
C ILE A 26 -5.02 -9.80 8.26
N PHE A 27 -5.70 -10.78 8.86
CA PHE A 27 -7.03 -10.59 9.44
C PHE A 27 -7.04 -9.45 10.48
N ALA A 28 -6.07 -9.45 11.40
CA ALA A 28 -5.96 -8.42 12.41
C ALA A 28 -5.72 -7.02 11.81
N LYS A 29 -4.87 -6.93 10.76
CA LYS A 29 -4.64 -5.67 10.03
C LYS A 29 -5.89 -5.19 9.29
N GLU A 30 -6.60 -6.09 8.61
CA GLU A 30 -7.85 -5.74 7.91
C GLU A 30 -8.93 -5.30 8.89
N PHE A 31 -9.03 -5.95 10.05
CA PHE A 31 -9.95 -5.53 11.09
C PHE A 31 -9.60 -4.13 11.64
N GLN A 32 -8.31 -3.86 11.88
CA GLN A 32 -7.84 -2.52 12.22
C GLN A 32 -8.25 -1.48 11.16
N LEU A 33 -8.05 -1.77 9.87
CA LEU A 33 -8.45 -0.88 8.78
C LEU A 33 -9.96 -0.61 8.78
N VAL A 34 -10.79 -1.63 9.02
CA VAL A 34 -12.24 -1.44 9.14
C VAL A 34 -12.57 -0.46 10.27
N LEU A 35 -11.94 -0.60 11.44
CA LEU A 35 -12.16 0.30 12.59
C LEU A 35 -11.72 1.74 12.29
N TRP A 36 -10.61 1.93 11.57
CA TRP A 36 -10.13 3.25 11.13
C TRP A 36 -11.12 3.93 10.20
N TYR A 37 -11.63 3.17 9.22
CA TYR A 37 -12.57 3.70 8.23
C TYR A 37 -13.92 4.04 8.86
N LEU A 38 -14.39 3.23 9.81
CA LEU A 38 -15.58 3.53 10.61
C LEU A 38 -15.37 4.72 11.56
N GLY A 39 -14.12 5.11 11.85
CA GLY A 39 -13.81 6.21 12.76
C GLY A 39 -14.10 5.91 14.23
N VAL A 40 -14.20 4.63 14.60
CA VAL A 40 -14.58 4.18 15.96
C VAL A 40 -13.38 3.87 16.85
N SER A 41 -12.20 3.62 16.28
CA SER A 41 -10.97 3.37 17.01
C SER A 41 -9.75 3.54 16.10
N GLU A 42 -8.63 4.05 16.65
CA GLU A 42 -7.30 3.97 16.03
C GLU A 42 -6.71 2.56 16.15
N ALA A 43 -7.28 1.68 16.98
CA ALA A 43 -6.90 0.27 17.13
C ALA A 43 -5.37 0.06 17.13
N ASN A 44 -4.63 0.98 17.74
CA ASN A 44 -3.18 0.97 17.75
C ASN A 44 -2.69 0.00 18.83
N MET A 45 -2.02 -1.07 18.39
CA MET A 45 -1.51 -2.11 19.29
C MET A 45 -0.41 -1.60 20.24
N GLU A 46 0.43 -0.66 19.80
CA GLU A 46 1.49 -0.08 20.64
C GLU A 46 0.92 0.79 21.76
N LYS A 47 -0.21 1.45 21.51
CA LYS A 47 -0.98 2.19 22.52
C LYS A 47 -1.90 1.28 23.35
N GLY A 48 -2.00 -0.01 23.02
CA GLY A 48 -2.84 -0.98 23.73
C GLY A 48 -4.35 -0.87 23.42
N GLU A 49 -4.72 -0.15 22.36
CA GLU A 49 -6.10 0.06 21.89
C GLU A 49 -6.65 -1.17 21.15
N MET A 50 -5.77 -2.00 20.59
CA MET A 50 -6.09 -3.29 20.00
C MET A 50 -5.24 -4.38 20.64
N ARG A 51 -5.87 -5.51 20.97
CA ARG A 51 -5.22 -6.68 21.55
C ARG A 51 -5.65 -7.91 20.78
N VAL A 52 -4.70 -8.81 20.56
CA VAL A 52 -4.94 -10.07 19.86
C VAL A 52 -4.49 -11.22 20.75
N GLU A 53 -5.39 -12.18 20.96
CA GLU A 53 -5.11 -13.43 21.66
C GLU A 53 -5.35 -14.58 20.70
N ALA A 54 -4.29 -15.32 20.36
CA ALA A 54 -4.36 -16.37 19.35
C ALA A 54 -4.71 -17.70 19.99
N ASN A 55 -5.76 -18.35 19.48
CA ASN A 55 -6.18 -19.69 19.91
C ASN A 55 -5.85 -20.67 18.79
N ILE A 56 -4.91 -21.57 19.01
CA ILE A 56 -4.36 -22.45 17.97
C ILE A 56 -4.35 -23.91 18.41
N SER A 57 -4.41 -24.80 17.42
CA SER A 57 -4.33 -26.24 17.59
C SER A 57 -3.80 -26.88 16.32
N VAL A 58 -3.13 -28.03 16.43
CA VAL A 58 -2.68 -28.84 15.29
C VAL A 58 -3.33 -30.21 15.40
N SER A 59 -3.76 -30.77 14.26
CA SER A 59 -4.42 -32.07 14.17
C SER A 59 -3.98 -32.80 12.90
N GLU A 60 -3.84 -34.12 13.00
CA GLU A 60 -3.61 -35.02 11.86
C GLU A 60 -4.92 -35.31 11.09
N ASP A 61 -6.08 -35.11 11.73
CA ASP A 61 -7.42 -35.29 11.14
C ASP A 61 -8.00 -33.93 10.79
N LYS A 62 -8.24 -33.69 9.49
CA LYS A 62 -8.80 -32.43 8.96
C LYS A 62 -10.19 -32.10 9.53
N ASN A 63 -10.91 -33.09 10.06
CA ASN A 63 -12.26 -32.92 10.61
C ASN A 63 -12.29 -32.71 12.13
N LYS A 64 -11.14 -32.73 12.81
CA LYS A 64 -11.06 -32.60 14.27
C LYS A 64 -10.02 -31.57 14.66
N LEU A 65 -10.36 -30.73 15.63
CA LEU A 65 -9.41 -29.82 16.24
C LEU A 65 -8.53 -30.58 17.25
N GLY A 66 -7.27 -30.19 17.33
CA GLY A 66 -6.33 -30.73 18.29
C GLY A 66 -6.46 -30.09 19.67
N THR A 67 -5.48 -30.34 20.54
CA THR A 67 -5.40 -29.65 21.83
C THR A 67 -5.20 -28.15 21.62
N LYS A 68 -6.07 -27.35 22.22
CA LYS A 68 -6.04 -25.89 22.11
C LYS A 68 -4.95 -25.28 23.00
N VAL A 69 -4.10 -24.46 22.40
CA VAL A 69 -3.13 -23.58 23.09
C VAL A 69 -3.54 -22.13 22.84
N GLU A 70 -3.51 -21.32 23.89
CA GLU A 70 -3.80 -19.89 23.82
C GLU A 70 -2.50 -19.09 23.97
N VAL A 71 -2.17 -18.27 22.98
CA VAL A 71 -0.97 -17.42 22.97
C VAL A 71 -1.37 -15.98 23.25
N LYS A 72 -0.82 -15.42 24.33
CA LYS A 72 -1.05 -14.04 24.80
C LYS A 72 0.20 -13.16 24.65
N ASN A 73 0.05 -11.87 24.97
CA ASN A 73 1.08 -10.83 24.93
C ASN A 73 1.62 -10.54 23.52
N LEU A 74 0.70 -10.45 22.55
CA LEU A 74 1.00 -10.14 21.16
C LEU A 74 0.86 -8.64 20.91
N ASN A 75 1.97 -7.89 21.02
CA ASN A 75 1.96 -6.43 21.02
C ASN A 75 2.07 -5.78 19.64
N SER A 76 2.29 -6.57 18.59
CA SER A 76 2.32 -6.08 17.20
C SER A 76 1.82 -7.16 16.25
N PHE A 77 1.37 -6.77 15.05
CA PHE A 77 1.00 -7.75 14.01
C PHE A 77 2.14 -8.70 13.64
N LYS A 78 3.39 -8.21 13.69
CA LYS A 78 4.58 -9.04 13.46
C LYS A 78 4.77 -10.06 14.59
N SER A 79 4.51 -9.66 15.84
CA SER A 79 4.54 -10.56 16.99
C SER A 79 3.42 -11.60 16.89
N VAL A 80 2.22 -11.24 16.44
CA VAL A 80 1.12 -12.18 16.17
C VAL A 80 1.56 -13.27 15.19
N GLU A 81 2.08 -12.87 14.04
CA GLU A 81 2.54 -13.79 13.00
C GLU A 81 3.64 -14.73 13.52
N LYS A 82 4.68 -14.17 14.13
CA LYS A 82 5.82 -14.95 14.63
C LYS A 82 5.46 -15.89 15.76
N ALA A 83 4.63 -15.44 16.71
CA ALA A 83 4.25 -16.25 17.85
C ALA A 83 3.36 -17.43 17.42
N ILE A 84 2.41 -17.19 16.50
CA ILE A 84 1.58 -18.26 15.93
C ILE A 84 2.46 -19.25 15.17
N LYS A 85 3.35 -18.78 14.30
CA LYS A 85 4.27 -19.63 13.54
C LYS A 85 5.10 -20.51 14.46
N PHE A 86 5.77 -19.90 15.45
CA PHE A 86 6.62 -20.62 16.40
C PHE A 86 5.84 -21.68 17.16
N GLU A 87 4.65 -21.34 17.65
CA GLU A 87 3.86 -22.28 18.45
C GLU A 87 3.28 -23.42 17.60
N LEU A 88 2.85 -23.13 16.38
CA LEU A 88 2.43 -24.17 15.43
C LEU A 88 3.59 -25.10 15.09
N ASP A 89 4.78 -24.58 14.79
CA ASP A 89 5.97 -25.38 14.50
C ASP A 89 6.35 -26.26 15.71
N ARG A 90 6.31 -25.70 16.93
CA ARG A 90 6.51 -26.47 18.17
C ARG A 90 5.51 -27.61 18.30
N MET A 91 4.22 -27.34 18.06
CA MET A 91 3.16 -28.34 18.15
C MET A 91 3.32 -29.42 17.08
N ILE A 92 3.68 -29.05 15.85
CA ILE A 92 3.96 -30.00 14.75
C ILE A 92 5.15 -30.89 15.11
N GLU A 93 6.28 -30.31 15.54
CA GLU A 93 7.47 -31.06 15.93
C GLU A 93 7.19 -32.07 17.06
N LEU A 94 6.36 -31.68 18.05
CA LEU A 94 5.95 -32.59 19.12
C LEU A 94 5.06 -33.73 18.61
N LEU A 95 4.16 -33.47 17.66
CA LEU A 95 3.33 -34.51 17.05
C LEU A 95 4.17 -35.49 16.24
N GLU A 96 5.06 -35.00 15.38
CA GLU A 96 5.93 -35.81 14.53
C GLU A 96 6.89 -36.70 15.34
N ASN A 97 7.36 -36.21 16.49
CA ASN A 97 8.19 -36.98 17.43
C ASN A 97 7.39 -37.92 18.34
N GLY A 98 6.08 -38.08 18.15
CA GLY A 98 5.21 -38.93 18.97
C GLY A 98 4.96 -38.41 20.39
N LYS A 99 5.29 -37.14 20.66
CA LYS A 99 5.19 -36.47 21.97
C LYS A 99 3.87 -35.70 22.15
N LYS A 100 2.78 -36.21 21.57
CA LYS A 100 1.45 -35.58 21.61
C LYS A 100 0.97 -35.23 23.03
N ILE A 101 1.33 -36.04 24.02
CA ILE A 101 0.99 -35.83 25.45
C ILE A 101 1.60 -34.55 26.03
N GLU A 102 2.68 -34.03 25.44
CA GLU A 102 3.30 -32.76 25.85
C GLU A 102 2.50 -31.55 25.37
N ILE A 103 1.59 -31.73 24.41
CA ILE A 103 0.68 -30.68 23.95
C ILE A 103 -0.56 -30.68 24.85
N ILE A 104 -0.48 -29.89 25.92
CA ILE A 104 -1.57 -29.69 26.88
C ILE A 104 -2.32 -28.38 26.62
N GLN A 105 -3.54 -28.29 27.15
CA GLN A 105 -4.29 -27.05 27.12
C GLN A 105 -3.70 -26.06 28.13
N GLU A 106 -3.07 -25.01 27.62
CA GLU A 106 -2.40 -24.01 28.44
C GLU A 106 -2.43 -22.62 27.80
N THR A 107 -2.14 -21.62 28.62
CA THR A 107 -1.87 -20.27 28.17
C THR A 107 -0.36 -20.07 28.10
N ARG A 108 0.12 -19.65 26.93
CA ARG A 108 1.53 -19.35 26.65
C ARG A 108 1.70 -17.87 26.37
N GLY A 109 2.83 -17.32 26.75
CA GLY A 109 3.24 -15.96 26.44
C GLY A 109 4.24 -15.93 25.29
N TRP A 110 4.25 -14.84 24.52
CA TRP A 110 5.31 -14.54 23.57
C TRP A 110 6.43 -13.72 24.23
N ASP A 111 7.68 -14.16 24.07
CA ASP A 111 8.88 -13.41 24.45
C ASP A 111 9.52 -12.82 23.17
N GLU A 112 9.43 -11.48 23.01
CA GLU A 112 9.98 -10.77 21.86
C GLU A 112 11.52 -10.85 21.80
N GLU A 113 12.23 -10.86 22.92
CA GLU A 113 13.70 -10.89 22.88
C GLU A 113 14.20 -12.26 22.44
N LYS A 114 13.60 -13.32 22.99
CA LYS A 114 14.00 -14.69 22.69
C LYS A 114 13.37 -15.24 21.42
N GLN A 115 12.32 -14.59 20.91
CA GLN A 115 11.51 -15.03 19.76
C GLN A 115 10.95 -16.44 19.98
N LYS A 116 10.42 -16.70 21.18
CA LYS A 116 9.87 -18.02 21.58
C LYS A 116 8.63 -17.86 22.45
N THR A 117 7.77 -18.87 22.43
CA THR A 117 6.69 -18.99 23.41
C THR A 117 7.15 -19.68 24.69
N PHE A 118 6.57 -19.29 25.81
CA PHE A 118 6.79 -19.92 27.11
C PHE A 118 5.47 -20.21 27.81
N SER A 119 5.41 -21.31 28.57
CA SER A 119 4.23 -21.64 29.37
C SER A 119 4.07 -20.61 30.50
N GLN A 120 2.87 -20.02 30.61
CA GLN A 120 2.52 -19.13 31.72
C GLN A 120 1.66 -19.84 32.75
N ARG A 121 0.63 -20.56 32.28
CA ARG A 121 -0.32 -21.24 33.14
C ARG A 121 -0.90 -22.46 32.45
N LYS A 122 -0.81 -23.61 33.12
CA LYS A 122 -1.57 -24.82 32.74
C LYS A 122 -3.04 -24.64 33.10
N LYS A 123 -3.96 -24.94 32.19
CA LYS A 123 -5.39 -24.93 32.49
C LYS A 123 -5.76 -26.28 33.10
N GLU A 124 -5.91 -26.33 34.42
CA GLU A 124 -6.33 -27.53 35.15
C GLU A 124 -7.87 -27.70 35.19
N SER A 125 -8.64 -26.63 34.91
CA SER A 125 -10.10 -26.67 34.72
C SER A 125 -10.60 -25.43 33.95
N SER A 126 -11.83 -25.47 33.41
CA SER A 126 -12.52 -24.25 32.94
C SER A 126 -12.77 -23.32 34.14
N GLN A 127 -12.40 -22.05 34.05
CA GLN A 127 -12.74 -21.09 35.11
C GLN A 127 -14.25 -20.89 35.17
N ASP A 128 -14.83 -21.05 36.35
CA ASP A 128 -16.22 -20.69 36.60
C ASP A 128 -16.32 -19.18 36.81
N TYR A 129 -16.60 -18.46 35.72
CA TYR A 129 -16.79 -17.01 35.74
C TYR A 129 -18.11 -16.59 36.41
N ARG A 130 -19.00 -17.54 36.75
CA ARG A 130 -20.30 -17.28 37.38
C ARG A 130 -21.07 -16.16 36.69
N TYR A 131 -21.18 -16.21 35.36
CA TYR A 131 -21.93 -15.23 34.59
C TYR A 131 -23.39 -15.20 35.04
N PHE A 132 -23.89 -14.02 35.41
CA PHE A 132 -25.31 -13.76 35.66
C PHE A 132 -25.68 -12.39 35.05
N PRO A 133 -26.97 -12.15 34.71
CA PRO A 133 -27.40 -10.87 34.19
C PRO A 133 -27.14 -9.73 35.19
N GLU A 134 -26.53 -8.65 34.72
CA GLU A 134 -26.29 -7.44 35.52
C GLU A 134 -27.62 -6.79 35.94
N PRO A 135 -28.02 -6.82 37.23
CA PRO A 135 -29.29 -6.26 37.68
C PRO A 135 -29.37 -4.74 37.54
N ASP A 136 -28.23 -4.04 37.57
CA ASP A 136 -28.19 -2.58 37.53
C ASP A 136 -28.38 -2.01 36.10
N LEU A 137 -28.26 -2.85 35.07
CA LEU A 137 -28.39 -2.46 33.67
C LEU A 137 -29.73 -2.94 33.07
N PRO A 138 -30.67 -2.03 32.74
CA PRO A 138 -31.89 -2.43 32.05
C PRO A 138 -31.57 -2.98 30.66
N LYS A 139 -32.44 -3.86 30.16
CA LYS A 139 -32.29 -4.45 28.83
C LYS A 139 -32.30 -3.36 27.76
N MET A 140 -31.23 -3.28 26.96
CA MET A 140 -31.14 -2.37 25.83
C MET A 140 -31.91 -2.93 24.63
N ARG A 141 -32.96 -2.22 24.19
CA ARG A 141 -33.72 -2.54 22.99
C ARG A 141 -33.20 -1.71 21.81
N LEU A 142 -32.33 -2.31 21.00
CA LEU A 142 -31.61 -1.61 19.92
C LEU A 142 -32.53 -0.82 18.97
N HIS A 143 -33.69 -1.37 18.60
CA HIS A 143 -34.65 -0.73 17.70
C HIS A 143 -35.39 0.48 18.30
N GLU A 144 -35.43 0.59 19.63
CA GLU A 144 -35.99 1.74 20.34
C GLU A 144 -34.90 2.80 20.59
N ALA A 145 -33.66 2.36 20.80
CA ALA A 145 -32.53 3.22 21.14
C ALA A 145 -31.84 3.83 19.91
N PHE A 146 -31.89 3.17 18.74
CA PHE A 146 -31.14 3.56 17.56
C PHE A 146 -31.96 3.45 16.28
N ASP A 147 -31.77 4.42 15.38
CA ASP A 147 -32.25 4.35 13.99
C ASP A 147 -31.24 3.57 13.15
N LEU A 148 -31.44 2.25 13.09
CA LEU A 148 -30.52 1.33 12.40
C LEU A 148 -30.44 1.60 10.89
N GLU A 149 -31.53 2.06 10.27
CA GLU A 149 -31.55 2.36 8.83
C GLU A 149 -30.77 3.63 8.50
N LYS A 150 -30.90 4.66 9.35
CA LYS A 150 -30.07 5.85 9.24
C LYS A 150 -28.59 5.52 9.45
N MET A 151 -28.26 4.77 10.50
CA MET A 151 -26.87 4.37 10.78
C MET A 151 -26.26 3.60 9.60
N LYS A 152 -27.03 2.69 8.99
CA LYS A 152 -26.57 1.92 7.83
C LYS A 152 -26.25 2.80 6.61
N LYS A 153 -27.00 3.90 6.41
CA LYS A 153 -26.75 4.87 5.32
C LYS A 153 -25.57 5.80 5.61
N GLU A 154 -25.27 6.03 6.88
CA GLU A 154 -24.13 6.85 7.32
C GLU A 154 -22.81 6.07 7.34
N LEU A 155 -22.84 4.75 7.17
CA LEU A 155 -21.64 3.94 7.09
C LEU A 155 -20.75 4.40 5.92
N PRO A 156 -19.46 4.67 6.18
CA PRO A 156 -18.52 5.02 5.13
C PRO A 156 -18.24 3.82 4.22
N GLU A 157 -17.68 4.10 3.06
CA GLU A 157 -17.16 3.06 2.17
C GLU A 157 -16.02 2.30 2.86
N LEU A 158 -16.22 1.01 3.13
CA LEU A 158 -15.22 0.16 3.79
C LEU A 158 -14.04 -0.19 2.86
N PRO A 159 -12.87 -0.56 3.40
CA PRO A 159 -11.66 -0.83 2.63
C PRO A 159 -11.86 -1.79 1.46
N GLN A 160 -12.58 -2.91 1.66
CA GLN A 160 -12.82 -3.90 0.60
C GLN A 160 -13.64 -3.32 -0.56
N ALA A 161 -14.71 -2.58 -0.26
CA ALA A 161 -15.53 -1.94 -1.28
C ALA A 161 -14.72 -0.89 -2.05
N LYS A 162 -13.93 -0.10 -1.31
CA LYS A 162 -13.04 0.92 -1.88
C LYS A 162 -11.97 0.34 -2.81
N ARG A 163 -11.35 -0.79 -2.44
CA ARG A 163 -10.41 -1.53 -3.31
C ARG A 163 -11.05 -1.91 -4.64
N LEU A 164 -12.25 -2.50 -4.58
CA LEU A 164 -12.99 -2.89 -5.78
C LEU A 164 -13.34 -1.68 -6.64
N ARG A 165 -13.81 -0.59 -6.03
CA ARG A 165 -14.10 0.65 -6.74
C ARG A 165 -12.86 1.22 -7.42
N TYR A 166 -11.73 1.31 -6.72
CA TYR A 166 -10.50 1.83 -7.31
C TYR A 166 -10.03 0.99 -8.51
N LYS A 167 -10.15 -0.33 -8.41
CA LYS A 167 -9.82 -1.24 -9.51
C LYS A 167 -10.77 -1.06 -10.69
N ASN A 168 -12.08 -0.98 -10.45
CA ASN A 168 -13.09 -0.92 -11.52
C ASN A 168 -13.17 0.47 -12.16
N ASP A 169 -13.28 1.52 -11.34
CA ASP A 169 -13.53 2.88 -11.78
C ASP A 169 -12.23 3.51 -12.32
N PHE A 170 -11.12 3.36 -11.60
CA PHE A 170 -9.85 4.00 -11.95
C PHE A 170 -8.90 3.07 -12.73
N GLY A 171 -9.02 1.75 -12.60
CA GLY A 171 -8.17 0.81 -13.34
C GLY A 171 -6.71 0.87 -12.90
N ILE A 172 -6.47 1.18 -11.62
CA ILE A 172 -5.13 1.22 -11.01
C ILE A 172 -4.76 -0.15 -10.43
N LYS A 173 -3.46 -0.37 -10.20
CA LYS A 173 -2.90 -1.66 -9.76
C LYS A 173 -3.19 -1.91 -8.28
N ASP A 174 -3.32 -3.17 -7.89
CA ASP A 174 -3.61 -3.57 -6.50
C ASP A 174 -2.55 -3.02 -5.51
N GLU A 175 -1.27 -2.98 -5.92
CA GLU A 175 -0.16 -2.40 -5.14
C GLU A 175 -0.34 -0.88 -4.87
N ASP A 176 -0.81 -0.14 -5.88
CA ASP A 176 -1.10 1.29 -5.74
C ASP A 176 -2.31 1.49 -4.83
N ILE A 177 -3.34 0.66 -4.99
CA ILE A 177 -4.57 0.70 -4.19
C ILE A 177 -4.23 0.56 -2.71
N GLU A 178 -3.40 -0.42 -2.33
CA GLU A 178 -3.01 -0.60 -0.94
C GLU A 178 -2.30 0.63 -0.34
N SER A 179 -1.52 1.36 -1.15
CA SER A 179 -0.87 2.59 -0.68
C SER A 179 -1.89 3.65 -0.25
N TYR A 180 -3.03 3.74 -0.96
CA TYR A 180 -4.12 4.67 -0.64
C TYR A 180 -5.04 4.18 0.47
N ILE A 181 -5.25 2.86 0.57
CA ILE A 181 -6.13 2.29 1.58
C ILE A 181 -5.51 2.42 2.97
N ASN A 182 -4.19 2.19 3.07
CA ASN A 182 -3.44 2.19 4.32
C ASN A 182 -2.97 3.59 4.78
N ASP A 183 -3.09 4.63 3.94
CA ASP A 183 -2.80 6.03 4.28
C ASP A 183 -4.01 6.89 3.93
N LYS A 184 -4.80 7.26 4.96
CA LYS A 184 -6.04 8.04 4.79
C LYS A 184 -5.78 9.39 4.12
N GLU A 185 -4.68 10.05 4.44
CA GLU A 185 -4.34 11.36 3.88
C GLU A 185 -4.01 11.23 2.39
N LEU A 186 -3.18 10.25 2.03
CA LEU A 186 -2.82 9.94 0.65
C LEU A 186 -4.04 9.50 -0.17
N GLY A 187 -4.90 8.66 0.41
CA GLY A 187 -6.12 8.17 -0.23
C GLY A 187 -7.12 9.29 -0.52
N SER A 188 -7.37 10.19 0.44
CA SER A 188 -8.21 11.37 0.24
C SER A 188 -7.64 12.29 -0.84
N TRP A 189 -6.32 12.54 -0.82
CA TRP A 189 -5.65 13.36 -1.83
C TRP A 189 -5.77 12.77 -3.24
N PHE A 190 -5.58 11.46 -3.39
CA PHE A 190 -5.77 10.76 -4.66
C PHE A 190 -7.20 10.86 -5.19
N GLU A 191 -8.23 10.70 -4.33
CA GLU A 191 -9.62 10.80 -4.78
C GLU A 191 -9.98 12.20 -5.27
N GLU A 192 -9.49 13.25 -4.59
CA GLU A 192 -9.69 14.62 -5.03
C GLU A 192 -9.00 14.90 -6.37
N ILE A 193 -7.77 14.41 -6.57
CA ILE A 193 -7.08 14.48 -7.86
C ILE A 193 -7.89 13.74 -8.93
N ALA A 194 -8.39 12.54 -8.62
CA ALA A 194 -9.14 11.73 -9.57
C ALA A 194 -10.43 12.42 -10.01
N LYS A 195 -11.14 13.07 -9.07
CA LYS A 195 -12.32 13.89 -9.36
C LYS A 195 -11.99 15.07 -10.29
N ILE A 196 -10.87 15.76 -10.08
CA ILE A 196 -10.46 16.89 -10.93
C ILE A 196 -10.08 16.41 -12.34
N LEU A 197 -9.36 15.30 -12.44
CA LEU A 197 -8.90 14.77 -13.73
C LEU A 197 -10.05 14.24 -14.58
N ASN A 198 -11.05 13.60 -13.95
CA ASN A 198 -12.25 13.07 -14.58
C ASN A 198 -11.99 12.24 -15.85
N ASP A 199 -10.87 11.51 -15.87
CA ASP A 199 -10.42 10.69 -17.00
C ASP A 199 -9.60 9.52 -16.48
N LYS A 200 -10.01 8.30 -16.84
CA LYS A 200 -9.45 7.08 -16.27
C LYS A 200 -7.95 6.92 -16.56
N ASP A 201 -7.49 7.29 -17.75
CA ASP A 201 -6.08 7.12 -18.11
C ASP A 201 -5.21 8.19 -17.46
N LYS A 202 -5.70 9.43 -17.33
CA LYS A 202 -5.03 10.44 -16.51
C LYS A 202 -4.97 10.04 -15.04
N VAL A 203 -6.01 9.42 -14.49
CA VAL A 203 -6.01 8.92 -13.11
C VAL A 203 -4.97 7.83 -12.91
N LYS A 204 -4.80 6.91 -13.87
CA LYS A 204 -3.71 5.91 -13.81
C LYS A 204 -2.34 6.57 -13.85
N ILE A 205 -2.13 7.57 -14.72
CA ILE A 205 -0.87 8.32 -14.77
C ILE A 205 -0.63 9.01 -13.42
N ALA A 206 -1.64 9.67 -12.86
CA ALA A 206 -1.56 10.29 -11.54
C ALA A 206 -1.16 9.26 -10.48
N SER A 207 -1.82 8.10 -10.44
CA SER A 207 -1.51 7.04 -9.47
C SER A 207 -0.04 6.62 -9.54
N ASN A 208 0.47 6.36 -10.75
CA ASN A 208 1.88 5.98 -10.93
C ASN A 208 2.85 7.06 -10.40
N TYR A 209 2.59 8.36 -10.65
CA TYR A 209 3.46 9.44 -10.15
C TYR A 209 3.33 9.62 -8.64
N ILE A 210 2.15 9.37 -8.06
CA ILE A 210 1.96 9.40 -6.62
C ILE A 210 2.76 8.27 -5.96
N THR A 211 2.57 7.03 -6.40
CA THR A 211 3.14 5.85 -5.74
C THR A 211 4.63 5.66 -6.00
N SER A 212 5.15 6.13 -7.14
CA SER A 212 6.58 6.03 -7.44
C SER A 212 7.36 7.29 -7.07
N ASP A 213 7.00 8.45 -7.64
CA ASP A 213 7.81 9.66 -7.54
C ASP A 213 7.52 10.44 -6.24
N TYR A 214 6.25 10.70 -5.92
CA TYR A 214 5.89 11.42 -4.69
C TYR A 214 6.27 10.63 -3.43
N LEU A 215 5.90 9.34 -3.35
CA LEU A 215 6.30 8.50 -2.20
C LEU A 215 7.82 8.32 -2.13
N GLY A 216 8.52 8.24 -3.27
CA GLY A 216 9.98 8.23 -3.31
C GLY A 216 10.59 9.50 -2.70
N LEU A 217 10.02 10.67 -3.01
CA LEU A 217 10.44 11.95 -2.42
C LEU A 217 10.10 12.03 -0.92
N LYS A 218 8.89 11.61 -0.50
CA LYS A 218 8.47 11.54 0.91
C LYS A 218 9.37 10.63 1.74
N LYS A 219 9.83 9.51 1.16
CA LYS A 219 10.78 8.60 1.82
C LYS A 219 12.15 9.24 2.06
N ASN A 220 12.63 10.04 1.11
CA ASN A 220 13.93 10.73 1.23
C ASN A 220 13.85 11.99 2.10
N ASN A 221 12.67 12.61 2.19
CA ASN A 221 12.42 13.78 3.03
C ASN A 221 11.05 13.64 3.72
N PRO A 222 11.00 13.18 4.99
CA PRO A 222 9.75 12.98 5.72
C PRO A 222 8.89 14.23 5.89
N ASN A 223 9.48 15.44 5.76
CA ASN A 223 8.76 16.71 5.83
C ASN A 223 8.11 17.13 4.51
N THR A 224 8.15 16.26 3.49
CA THR A 224 7.47 16.44 2.22
C THR A 224 5.97 16.61 2.45
N LYS A 225 5.42 17.75 2.01
CA LYS A 225 3.99 18.05 2.14
C LYS A 225 3.22 17.54 0.92
N ILE A 226 1.97 17.16 1.16
CA ILE A 226 0.99 16.98 0.10
C ILE A 226 0.75 18.34 -0.58
N THR A 227 0.88 18.37 -1.91
CA THR A 227 0.59 19.56 -2.71
C THR A 227 -0.91 19.73 -2.91
N LYS A 228 -1.35 20.95 -3.25
CA LYS A 228 -2.74 21.16 -3.68
C LYS A 228 -3.12 20.21 -4.81
N THR A 229 -4.32 19.66 -4.71
CA THR A 229 -4.86 18.70 -5.68
C THR A 229 -4.98 19.31 -7.07
N GLN A 230 -5.27 20.61 -7.17
CA GLN A 230 -5.30 21.36 -8.42
C GLN A 230 -3.93 21.44 -9.09
N ASN A 231 -2.86 21.69 -8.32
CA ASN A 231 -1.50 21.75 -8.87
C ASN A 231 -1.07 20.37 -9.36
N PHE A 232 -1.32 19.30 -8.59
CA PHE A 232 -0.97 17.96 -9.06
C PHE A 232 -1.80 17.57 -10.31
N ALA A 233 -3.10 17.84 -10.33
CA ALA A 233 -3.92 17.59 -11.50
C ALA A 233 -3.50 18.41 -12.74
N GLU A 234 -3.07 19.67 -12.55
CA GLU A 234 -2.49 20.48 -13.65
C GLU A 234 -1.24 19.81 -14.21
N LEU A 235 -0.33 19.32 -13.35
CA LEU A 235 0.89 18.62 -13.76
C LEU A 235 0.56 17.41 -14.63
N ILE A 236 -0.39 16.58 -14.18
CA ILE A 236 -0.82 15.38 -14.91
C ILE A 236 -1.49 15.75 -16.24
N ASN A 237 -2.29 16.82 -16.28
CA ASN A 237 -2.87 17.32 -17.53
C ASN A 237 -1.81 17.82 -18.52
N LEU A 238 -0.77 18.53 -18.07
CA LEU A 238 0.34 18.95 -18.93
C LEU A 238 1.07 17.74 -19.53
N LEU A 239 1.30 16.70 -18.72
CA LEU A 239 1.95 15.48 -19.15
C LEU A 239 1.08 14.70 -20.15
N ALA A 240 -0.19 14.45 -19.82
CA ALA A 240 -1.13 13.70 -20.65
C ALA A 240 -1.36 14.37 -22.01
N ASN A 241 -1.32 15.70 -22.06
CA ASN A 241 -1.45 16.47 -23.29
C ASN A 241 -0.10 16.65 -24.04
N ASN A 242 0.95 15.91 -23.67
CA ASN A 242 2.30 15.99 -24.25
C ASN A 242 2.93 17.39 -24.22
N LYS A 243 2.46 18.30 -23.35
CA LYS A 243 3.04 19.66 -23.21
C LYS A 243 4.37 19.63 -22.47
N ILE A 244 4.64 18.61 -21.67
CA ILE A 244 5.89 18.38 -20.96
C ILE A 244 6.33 16.92 -21.14
N SER A 245 7.62 16.63 -21.03
CA SER A 245 8.11 15.24 -21.01
C SER A 245 7.96 14.62 -19.63
N SER A 246 8.03 13.30 -19.52
CA SER A 246 8.03 12.62 -18.20
C SER A 246 9.18 13.11 -17.30
N ARG A 247 10.36 13.38 -17.89
CA ARG A 247 11.49 13.93 -17.14
C ARG A 247 11.19 15.34 -16.61
N ALA A 248 10.59 16.20 -17.44
CA ALA A 248 10.14 17.51 -17.01
C ALA A 248 9.08 17.42 -15.91
N ALA A 249 8.14 16.46 -16.02
CA ALA A 249 7.11 16.25 -14.99
C ALA A 249 7.70 15.90 -13.63
N LYS A 250 8.70 15.00 -13.57
CA LYS A 250 9.41 14.66 -12.33
C LYS A 250 10.13 15.87 -11.73
N ASN A 251 10.78 16.69 -12.57
CA ASN A 251 11.45 17.91 -12.11
C ASN A 251 10.44 18.92 -11.54
N ILE A 252 9.30 19.11 -12.21
CA ILE A 252 8.25 20.03 -11.75
C ILE A 252 7.62 19.49 -10.46
N LEU A 253 7.36 18.18 -10.36
CA LEU A 253 6.85 17.54 -9.15
C LEU A 253 7.72 17.87 -7.92
N ALA A 254 9.03 17.71 -8.05
CA ALA A 254 9.98 18.04 -6.98
C ALA A 254 9.93 19.51 -6.56
N MET A 255 9.57 20.43 -7.48
CA MET A 255 9.44 21.86 -7.18
C MET A 255 8.10 22.20 -6.53
N ILE A 256 6.98 21.64 -7.02
CA ILE A 256 5.65 21.90 -6.46
C ILE A 256 5.49 21.33 -5.06
N ILE A 257 6.19 20.24 -4.71
CA ILE A 257 6.19 19.71 -3.34
C ILE A 257 6.75 20.72 -2.33
N VAL A 258 7.67 21.59 -2.75
CA VAL A 258 8.30 22.59 -1.88
C VAL A 258 7.51 23.89 -1.87
N LYS A 259 7.09 24.36 -3.05
CA LYS A 259 6.51 25.71 -3.22
C LYS A 259 5.00 25.74 -3.43
N ASP A 260 4.41 24.62 -3.82
CA ASP A 260 2.99 24.46 -4.15
C ASP A 260 2.47 25.54 -5.13
N GLU A 261 3.30 25.81 -6.14
CA GLU A 261 3.02 26.72 -7.26
C GLU A 261 2.44 25.97 -8.47
N SER A 262 1.84 26.69 -9.41
CA SER A 262 1.31 26.12 -10.66
C SER A 262 2.41 25.44 -11.49
N PRO A 263 2.24 24.14 -11.85
CA PRO A 263 3.11 23.46 -12.80
C PRO A 263 3.30 24.17 -14.14
N LEU A 264 2.26 24.82 -14.69
CA LEU A 264 2.37 25.53 -15.97
C LEU A 264 3.28 26.75 -15.86
N LYS A 265 3.19 27.48 -14.75
CA LYS A 265 4.09 28.60 -14.45
C LYS A 265 5.54 28.12 -14.36
N ILE A 266 5.79 27.06 -13.59
CA ILE A 266 7.13 26.47 -13.45
C ILE A 266 7.66 25.98 -14.80
N ALA A 267 6.82 25.30 -15.59
CA ALA A 267 7.21 24.79 -16.89
C ALA A 267 7.62 25.91 -17.86
N THR A 268 6.89 27.03 -17.84
CA THR A 268 7.19 28.21 -18.66
C THR A 268 8.48 28.89 -18.21
N GLU A 269 8.61 29.23 -16.92
CA GLU A 269 9.78 29.93 -16.38
C GLU A 269 11.09 29.13 -16.51
N LYS A 270 11.00 27.80 -16.46
CA LYS A 270 12.15 26.90 -16.57
C LYS A 270 12.39 26.39 -18.01
N GLY A 271 11.56 26.79 -18.98
CA GLY A 271 11.68 26.34 -20.37
C GLY A 271 11.51 24.83 -20.55
N LEU A 272 10.64 24.21 -19.75
CA LEU A 272 10.38 22.76 -19.73
C LEU A 272 9.22 22.33 -20.63
N LEU A 273 8.53 23.27 -21.27
CA LEU A 273 7.50 22.97 -22.27
C LEU A 273 8.14 22.27 -23.47
N GLN A 274 7.48 21.23 -23.98
CA GLN A 274 7.96 20.51 -25.15
C GLN A 274 7.95 21.44 -26.36
N LYS A 275 9.09 21.49 -27.04
CA LYS A 275 9.21 22.09 -28.36
C LYS A 275 8.90 21.01 -29.38
N ASN A 276 8.00 21.34 -30.32
CA ASN A 276 7.67 20.47 -31.46
C ASN A 276 8.21 21.02 -32.78
N ASP A 277 8.94 22.14 -32.76
CA ASP A 277 9.57 22.69 -33.96
C ASP A 277 10.72 21.78 -34.41
N GLU A 278 10.50 21.08 -35.53
CA GLU A 278 11.47 20.16 -36.10
C GLU A 278 12.78 20.85 -36.48
N GLY A 279 12.75 22.14 -36.85
CA GLY A 279 13.94 22.91 -37.25
C GLY A 279 14.94 23.06 -36.10
N GLU A 280 14.47 23.52 -34.94
CA GLU A 280 15.33 23.67 -33.75
C GLU A 280 15.84 22.31 -33.24
N ILE A 281 14.99 21.28 -33.26
CA ILE A 281 15.37 19.93 -32.82
C ILE A 281 16.39 19.34 -33.78
N LYS A 282 16.24 19.54 -35.08
CA LYS A 282 17.16 19.01 -36.10
C LYS A 282 18.58 19.54 -35.90
N SER A 283 18.77 20.83 -35.67
CA SER A 283 20.11 21.39 -35.41
C SER A 283 20.76 20.79 -34.15
N LEU A 284 19.98 20.51 -33.12
CA LEU A 284 20.47 19.84 -31.91
C LEU A 284 20.83 18.36 -32.18
N VAL A 285 20.00 17.66 -32.97
CA VAL A 285 20.23 16.26 -33.37
C VAL A 285 21.52 16.15 -34.17
N GLU A 286 21.72 16.99 -35.18
CA GLU A 286 22.94 17.02 -36.02
C GLU A 286 24.19 17.25 -35.17
N LYS A 287 24.14 18.20 -34.22
CA LYS A 287 25.23 18.47 -33.28
C LYS A 287 25.56 17.25 -32.41
N ILE A 288 24.56 16.50 -31.96
CA ILE A 288 24.78 15.29 -31.14
C ILE A 288 25.29 14.13 -31.99
N ILE A 289 24.79 13.93 -33.22
CA ILE A 289 25.33 12.94 -34.15
C ILE A 289 26.84 13.18 -34.37
N ALA A 290 27.23 14.42 -34.68
CA ALA A 290 28.61 14.79 -34.93
C ALA A 290 29.53 14.55 -33.71
N LYS A 291 29.01 14.73 -32.49
CA LYS A 291 29.77 14.52 -31.25
C LYS A 291 29.89 13.06 -30.80
N ASN A 292 29.18 12.12 -31.42
CA ASN A 292 29.12 10.72 -30.98
C ASN A 292 29.26 9.72 -32.15
N PRO A 293 30.34 9.82 -32.94
CA PRO A 293 30.53 9.00 -34.14
C PRO A 293 30.56 7.48 -33.84
N GLU A 294 31.01 7.08 -32.66
CA GLU A 294 31.08 5.69 -32.21
C GLU A 294 29.70 5.04 -32.08
N VAL A 295 28.71 5.79 -31.57
CA VAL A 295 27.33 5.31 -31.42
C VAL A 295 26.66 5.23 -32.79
N VAL A 296 26.97 6.17 -33.68
CA VAL A 296 26.48 6.17 -35.07
C VAL A 296 27.00 4.96 -35.84
N ALA A 297 28.30 4.64 -35.74
CA ALA A 297 28.87 3.44 -36.35
C ALA A 297 28.21 2.16 -35.81
N THR A 298 27.98 2.09 -34.50
CA THR A 298 27.30 0.96 -33.86
C THR A 298 25.85 0.81 -34.36
N TYR A 299 25.13 1.91 -34.57
CA TYR A 299 23.79 1.87 -35.16
C TYR A 299 23.82 1.36 -36.61
N LYS A 300 24.74 1.86 -37.44
CA LYS A 300 24.88 1.47 -38.85
C LYS A 300 25.30 0.00 -39.06
N THR A 301 25.86 -0.65 -38.04
CA THR A 301 26.17 -2.10 -38.06
C THR A 301 24.97 -3.00 -37.71
N GLY A 302 23.78 -2.43 -37.54
CA GLY A 302 22.52 -3.17 -37.35
C GLY A 302 22.03 -3.26 -35.91
N LYS A 303 22.74 -2.66 -34.93
CA LYS A 303 22.24 -2.57 -33.54
C LYS A 303 21.31 -1.38 -33.37
N GLU A 304 20.05 -1.55 -33.78
CA GLU A 304 19.04 -0.47 -33.75
C GLU A 304 18.86 0.18 -32.37
N ASN A 305 19.00 -0.57 -31.29
CA ASN A 305 18.89 -0.06 -29.91
C ASN A 305 19.95 1.00 -29.55
N ALA A 306 21.04 1.12 -30.32
CA ALA A 306 22.06 2.14 -30.10
C ALA A 306 21.49 3.57 -30.25
N ILE A 307 20.43 3.76 -31.04
CA ILE A 307 19.76 5.05 -31.24
C ILE A 307 19.21 5.63 -29.93
N MET A 308 18.78 4.78 -28.98
CA MET A 308 18.23 5.21 -27.69
C MET A 308 19.26 5.92 -26.81
N SER A 309 20.56 5.63 -26.99
CA SER A 309 21.65 6.36 -26.32
C SER A 309 21.73 7.81 -26.82
N LEU A 310 21.58 8.03 -28.13
CA LEU A 310 21.56 9.37 -28.74
C LEU A 310 20.31 10.15 -28.30
N VAL A 311 19.14 9.50 -28.26
CA VAL A 311 17.91 10.08 -27.72
C VAL A 311 18.15 10.57 -26.29
N GLY A 312 18.72 9.75 -25.42
CA GLY A 312 19.04 10.13 -24.04
C GLY A 312 19.96 11.37 -23.94
N LYS A 313 20.98 11.46 -24.80
CA LYS A 313 21.89 12.61 -24.88
C LYS A 313 21.16 13.88 -25.35
N ILE A 314 20.32 13.80 -26.37
CA ILE A 314 19.53 14.94 -26.90
C ILE A 314 18.51 15.44 -25.87
N ILE A 315 17.81 14.52 -25.19
CA ILE A 315 16.87 14.86 -24.11
C ILE A 315 17.60 15.52 -22.93
N LYS A 316 18.83 15.10 -22.63
CA LYS A 316 19.64 15.73 -21.58
C LYS A 316 20.09 17.15 -21.98
N GLU A 317 20.60 17.34 -23.20
CA GLU A 317 21.08 18.63 -23.70
C GLU A 317 19.95 19.66 -23.82
N SER A 318 18.76 19.21 -24.26
CA SER A 318 17.53 20.03 -24.30
C SER A 318 16.88 20.24 -22.92
N LYS A 319 17.49 19.77 -21.83
CA LYS A 319 16.91 19.80 -20.47
C LYS A 319 15.50 19.19 -20.36
N GLY A 320 15.18 18.26 -21.26
CA GLY A 320 13.88 17.57 -21.29
C GLY A 320 12.80 18.24 -22.14
N SER A 321 13.12 19.32 -22.88
CA SER A 321 12.16 20.04 -23.73
C SER A 321 12.02 19.45 -25.14
N ALA A 322 12.97 18.64 -25.62
CA ALA A 322 12.84 18.01 -26.93
C ALA A 322 11.83 16.85 -26.87
N ASN A 323 10.90 16.78 -27.84
CA ASN A 323 9.93 15.70 -27.93
C ASN A 323 10.64 14.38 -28.33
N PRO A 324 10.59 13.32 -27.49
CA PRO A 324 11.29 12.07 -27.77
C PRO A 324 10.91 11.41 -29.10
N GLN A 325 9.63 11.48 -29.50
CA GLN A 325 9.15 10.83 -30.72
C GLN A 325 9.70 11.54 -31.96
N ILE A 326 9.71 12.88 -31.95
CA ILE A 326 10.29 13.69 -33.03
C ILE A 326 11.80 13.44 -33.12
N VAL A 327 12.49 13.37 -31.99
CA VAL A 327 13.93 13.07 -31.94
C VAL A 327 14.24 11.70 -32.54
N VAL A 328 13.46 10.66 -32.23
CA VAL A 328 13.64 9.32 -32.81
C VAL A 328 13.43 9.35 -34.33
N ASN A 329 12.40 10.04 -34.80
CA ASN A 329 12.11 10.16 -36.24
C ASN A 329 13.25 10.89 -36.97
N LEU A 330 13.69 12.04 -36.46
CA LEU A 330 14.80 12.81 -37.03
C LEU A 330 16.13 12.04 -37.03
N LEU A 331 16.44 11.30 -35.95
CA LEU A 331 17.62 10.44 -35.91
C LEU A 331 17.55 9.34 -36.96
N LYS A 332 16.39 8.69 -37.13
CA LYS A 332 16.20 7.65 -38.16
C LYS A 332 16.37 8.22 -39.56
N ASP A 333 15.86 9.42 -39.82
CA ASP A 333 15.96 10.03 -41.14
C ASP A 333 17.37 10.57 -41.45
N LEU A 334 18.09 11.10 -40.46
CA LEU A 334 19.47 11.59 -40.63
C LEU A 334 20.53 10.48 -40.64
N LEU A 335 20.20 9.29 -40.13
CA LEU A 335 21.12 8.15 -40.03
C LEU A 335 20.87 7.03 -41.05
N LYS A 336 19.81 7.16 -41.88
CA LYS A 336 19.73 6.46 -43.18
C LYS A 336 20.98 6.81 -43.99
#